data_AF-A0A7S2XVF0-F1
#
_entry.id   AF-A0A7S2XVF0-F1
#
_cell.length_a   1.000
_cell.length_b   1.000
_cell.length_c   1.000
_cell.angle_alpha   90.00
_cell.angle_beta   90.00
_cell.angle_gamma   90.00
#
_symmetry.space_group_name_H-M   'P 1'
#
loop_
_entity.id
_entity.type
_entity.pdbx_description
1 polymer ?
#
loop_
_entity_poly.entity_id
_entity_poly.type
_entity_poly.pdbx_seq_one_letter_code
_entity_poly.pdbx_strand_id
1 'polypeptide(L)'
;FVVQLGDRDPEGDVHGYVPPGKKQERTVPLEVFLVGDKEPLYGITSEDEGRGATSTVLPFQSYGALGMARSEGDPDSASSQFFYLLFDSDLTPAGKNLLDGRYSAFGYTIEGAELLKNVEEGDIIKSAKVIKGLENLKR
;
A
#
# COMPACT_ATOMS: atom_id res chain seq x y z
N PHE A 1 -13.50 -2.64 1.61
CA PHE A 1 -13.48 -1.55 0.61
C PHE A 1 -12.21 -0.75 0.80
N VAL A 2 -11.59 -0.35 -0.30
CA VAL A 2 -10.41 0.52 -0.33
C VAL A 2 -10.70 1.70 -1.24
N VAL A 3 -10.03 2.83 -1.02
CA VAL A 3 -9.99 3.93 -1.97
C VAL A 3 -8.57 4.05 -2.50
N GLN A 4 -8.41 3.85 -3.80
CA GLN A 4 -7.13 3.85 -4.50
C GLN A 4 -6.87 5.23 -5.13
N LEU A 5 -5.62 5.68 -5.01
CA LEU A 5 -5.15 7.02 -5.35
C LEU A 5 -3.74 6.93 -5.94
N GLY A 6 -3.22 8.04 -6.45
CA GLY A 6 -1.82 8.14 -6.87
C GLY A 6 -1.56 7.80 -8.34
N ASP A 7 -2.62 7.62 -9.13
CA ASP A 7 -2.53 7.72 -10.59
C ASP A 7 -2.52 9.20 -10.97
N ARG A 8 -1.50 9.62 -11.72
CA ARG A 8 -1.34 11.01 -12.16
C ARG A 8 -2.06 11.25 -13.49
N ASP A 9 -2.29 10.22 -14.28
CA ASP A 9 -2.89 10.32 -15.60
C ASP A 9 -3.91 9.19 -15.82
N PRO A 10 -5.07 9.24 -15.13
CA PRO A 10 -6.06 8.16 -15.17
C PRO A 10 -6.62 7.87 -16.57
N GLU A 11 -6.59 8.86 -17.47
CA GLU A 11 -7.04 8.73 -18.86
C GLU A 11 -5.89 8.38 -19.83
N GLY A 12 -4.64 8.40 -19.36
CA GLY A 12 -3.45 8.14 -20.16
C GLY A 12 -3.01 6.68 -20.17
N ASP A 13 -1.87 6.42 -20.82
CA ASP A 13 -1.29 5.08 -20.93
C ASP A 13 -0.29 4.74 -19.79
N VAL A 14 0.01 5.73 -18.94
CA VAL A 14 1.03 5.63 -17.88
C VAL A 14 0.36 5.88 -16.54
N HIS A 15 0.24 4.81 -15.77
CA HIS A 15 -0.50 4.80 -14.51
C HIS A 15 0.43 4.79 -13.28
N GLY A 16 1.74 4.63 -13.52
CA GLY A 16 2.80 4.64 -12.50
C GLY A 16 3.72 5.86 -12.53
N TYR A 17 4.74 5.85 -11.68
CA TYR A 17 5.77 6.88 -11.68
C TYR A 17 6.84 6.60 -12.73
N VAL A 18 6.99 7.51 -13.70
CA VAL A 18 8.12 7.50 -14.65
C VAL A 18 9.22 8.46 -14.15
N PRO A 19 10.43 7.96 -13.81
CA PRO A 19 11.52 8.83 -13.41
C PRO A 19 11.97 9.78 -14.53
N PRO A 20 12.46 10.99 -14.21
CA PRO A 20 12.98 11.92 -15.21
C PRO A 20 14.02 11.28 -16.13
N GLY A 21 13.83 11.43 -17.44
CA GLY A 21 14.73 10.87 -18.46
C GLY A 21 14.58 9.36 -18.71
N LYS A 22 13.61 8.69 -18.07
CA LYS A 22 13.25 7.29 -18.36
C LYS A 22 12.03 7.23 -19.27
N LYS A 23 11.87 6.07 -19.93
CA LYS A 23 10.72 5.74 -20.79
C LYS A 23 9.76 4.73 -20.17
N GLN A 24 10.19 4.10 -19.09
CA GLN A 24 9.46 3.03 -18.42
C GLN A 24 9.14 3.47 -17.00
N GLU A 25 8.00 2.98 -16.52
CA GLU A 25 7.59 3.14 -15.13
C GLU A 25 8.60 2.49 -14.19
N ARG A 26 8.83 3.13 -13.05
CA ARG A 26 9.57 2.53 -11.95
C ARG A 26 8.63 1.60 -11.19
N THR A 27 9.01 0.35 -11.07
CA THR A 27 8.34 -0.59 -10.19
C THR A 27 8.95 -0.62 -8.80
N VAL A 28 8.15 -1.06 -7.83
CA VAL A 28 8.51 -1.31 -6.44
C VAL A 28 8.11 -2.73 -6.11
N PRO A 29 9.04 -3.59 -5.69
CA PRO A 29 8.71 -4.96 -5.34
C PRO A 29 7.80 -5.01 -4.11
N LEU A 30 6.99 -6.07 -4.02
CA LEU A 30 6.29 -6.40 -2.77
C LEU A 30 7.35 -6.56 -1.67
N GLU A 31 7.13 -5.92 -0.52
CA GLU A 31 7.96 -6.05 0.68
C GLU A 31 7.04 -6.34 1.86
N VAL A 32 7.20 -7.51 2.48
CA VAL A 32 6.39 -7.93 3.63
C VAL A 32 7.29 -8.47 4.71
N PHE A 33 7.22 -7.86 5.90
CA PHE A 33 7.92 -8.37 7.07
C PHE A 33 6.98 -9.25 7.90
N LEU A 34 7.32 -10.53 8.10
CA LEU A 34 6.58 -11.42 8.98
C LEU A 34 7.11 -11.36 10.41
N VAL A 35 6.23 -11.55 11.39
CA VAL A 35 6.61 -11.54 12.81
C VAL A 35 7.61 -12.68 13.08
N GLY A 36 8.78 -12.33 13.61
CA GLY A 36 9.84 -13.27 13.95
C GLY A 36 10.91 -13.46 12.87
N ASP A 37 10.67 -12.99 11.64
CA ASP A 37 11.69 -13.00 10.59
C ASP A 37 12.80 -11.99 10.90
N LYS A 38 13.97 -12.18 10.28
CA LYS A 38 15.11 -11.24 10.37
C LYS A 38 15.20 -10.29 9.18
N GLU A 39 14.58 -10.67 8.07
CA GLU A 39 14.56 -9.95 6.81
C GLU A 39 13.15 -10.06 6.21
N PRO A 40 12.70 -9.08 5.42
CA PRO A 40 11.38 -9.16 4.79
C PRO A 40 11.39 -10.11 3.60
N LEU A 41 10.20 -10.55 3.23
CA LEU A 41 9.91 -11.15 1.94
C LEU A 41 9.93 -10.08 0.86
N TYR A 42 10.57 -10.40 -0.27
CA TYR A 42 10.61 -9.57 -1.46
C TYR A 42 10.00 -10.29 -2.66
N GLY A 43 9.09 -9.62 -3.37
CA GLY A 43 8.50 -10.12 -4.62
C GLY A 43 7.69 -11.41 -4.51
N ILE A 44 7.29 -11.79 -3.29
CA ILE A 44 6.48 -12.98 -3.03
C ILE A 44 5.51 -12.71 -1.88
N THR A 45 4.29 -13.22 -2.00
CA THR A 45 3.30 -13.13 -0.92
C THR A 45 3.59 -14.15 0.16
N SER A 46 3.14 -13.91 1.39
CA SER A 46 3.24 -14.92 2.44
C SER A 46 2.43 -16.19 2.11
N GLU A 47 1.38 -16.06 1.29
CA GLU A 47 0.56 -17.20 0.86
C GLU A 47 1.33 -18.11 -0.10
N ASP A 48 1.97 -17.52 -1.12
CA ASP A 48 2.80 -18.25 -2.10
C ASP A 48 4.01 -18.95 -1.46
N GLU A 49 4.51 -18.38 -0.37
CA GLU A 49 5.57 -18.97 0.44
C GLU A 49 5.07 -20.02 1.45
N GLY A 50 3.77 -20.28 1.50
CA GLY A 50 3.17 -21.26 2.42
C GLY A 50 3.06 -20.79 3.88
N ARG A 51 3.27 -19.50 4.14
CA ARG A 51 3.24 -18.87 5.48
C ARG A 51 2.05 -17.94 5.69
N GLY A 52 0.96 -18.08 4.92
CA GLY A 52 -0.21 -17.18 4.97
C GLY A 52 -0.99 -17.11 6.29
N ALA A 53 -0.70 -17.98 7.27
CA ALA A 53 -1.25 -17.87 8.63
C ALA A 53 -0.36 -17.06 9.59
N THR A 54 0.83 -16.65 9.15
CA THR A 54 1.80 -15.89 9.94
C THR A 54 1.45 -14.41 9.90
N SER A 55 1.43 -13.76 11.06
CA SER A 55 1.16 -12.32 11.14
C SER A 55 2.28 -11.49 10.53
N THR A 56 1.91 -10.36 9.92
CA THR A 56 2.85 -9.33 9.46
C THR A 56 3.23 -8.39 10.61
N VAL A 57 4.42 -7.79 10.53
CA VAL A 57 4.86 -6.75 11.47
C VAL A 57 4.04 -5.47 11.32
N LEU A 58 3.66 -5.13 10.08
CA LEU A 58 2.78 -4.02 9.75
C LEU A 58 1.44 -4.58 9.25
N PRO A 59 0.45 -4.75 10.14
CA PRO A 59 -0.86 -5.29 9.77
C PRO A 59 -1.80 -4.21 9.23
N PHE A 60 -2.69 -4.59 8.32
CA PHE A 60 -3.80 -3.79 7.81
C PHE A 60 -5.01 -3.77 8.77
N GLN A 61 -4.78 -3.48 10.06
CA GLN A 61 -5.79 -3.58 11.11
C GLN A 61 -6.45 -2.24 11.49
N SER A 62 -6.12 -1.16 10.77
CA SER A 62 -6.64 0.17 11.09
C SER A 62 -7.41 0.73 9.91
N TYR A 63 -8.57 1.32 10.19
CA TYR A 63 -9.20 2.23 9.26
C TYR A 63 -8.21 3.35 8.89
N GLY A 64 -8.04 3.61 7.60
CA GLY A 64 -7.04 4.54 7.08
C GLY A 64 -5.60 4.01 7.04
N ALA A 65 -5.37 2.70 7.22
CA ALA A 65 -4.07 2.09 6.89
C ALA A 65 -3.77 2.25 5.40
N LEU A 66 -2.50 2.51 5.06
CA LEU A 66 -2.04 2.72 3.69
C LEU A 66 -1.33 1.48 3.15
N GLY A 67 -1.76 1.03 1.96
CA GLY A 67 -1.14 -0.07 1.24
C GLY A 67 -0.71 0.34 -0.17
N MET A 68 0.41 -0.21 -0.64
CA MET A 68 0.83 -0.03 -2.04
C MET A 68 -0.13 -0.78 -2.97
N ALA A 69 -0.68 -0.08 -3.97
CA ALA A 69 -1.48 -0.74 -4.98
C ALA A 69 -0.57 -1.43 -6.01
N ARG A 70 -1.00 -2.61 -6.46
CA ARG A 70 -0.28 -3.45 -7.41
C ARG A 70 -1.26 -4.31 -8.21
N SER A 71 -0.81 -4.86 -9.32
CA SER A 71 -1.53 -5.90 -10.04
C SER A 71 -1.53 -7.20 -9.22
N GLU A 72 -2.69 -7.85 -9.11
CA GLU A 72 -2.82 -9.05 -8.25
C GLU A 72 -1.87 -10.19 -8.66
N GLY A 73 -1.68 -10.39 -9.97
CA GLY A 73 -0.84 -11.45 -10.54
C GLY A 73 0.66 -11.15 -10.61
N ASP A 74 1.08 -9.95 -10.20
CA ASP A 74 2.49 -9.55 -10.23
C ASP A 74 2.85 -8.82 -8.91
N PRO A 75 3.49 -9.51 -7.95
CA PRO A 75 3.97 -8.91 -6.71
C PRO A 75 4.88 -7.70 -6.92
N ASP A 76 5.58 -7.60 -8.05
CA ASP A 76 6.58 -6.57 -8.33
C ASP A 76 6.05 -5.41 -9.19
N SER A 77 4.73 -5.31 -9.34
CA SER A 77 4.10 -4.31 -10.22
C SER A 77 3.73 -2.98 -9.55
N ALA A 78 3.95 -2.81 -8.24
CA ALA A 78 3.60 -1.56 -7.57
C ALA A 78 4.41 -0.38 -8.12
N SER A 79 3.86 0.83 -8.10
CA SER A 79 4.59 2.03 -8.57
C SER A 79 4.30 3.28 -7.73
N SER A 80 3.36 4.13 -8.16
CA SER A 80 2.95 5.35 -7.46
C SER A 80 1.60 5.25 -6.78
N GLN A 81 0.79 4.26 -7.17
CA GLN A 81 -0.55 4.11 -6.67
C GLN A 81 -0.54 3.46 -5.29
N PHE A 82 -1.44 3.93 -4.43
CA PHE A 82 -1.64 3.41 -3.08
C PHE A 82 -3.11 3.51 -2.72
N PHE A 83 -3.51 2.85 -1.64
CA PHE A 83 -4.89 2.88 -1.18
C PHE A 83 -4.99 3.10 0.33
N TYR A 84 -6.13 3.66 0.75
CA TYR A 84 -6.56 3.64 2.14
C TYR A 84 -7.50 2.45 2.38
N LEU A 85 -7.26 1.72 3.46
CA LEU A 85 -8.19 0.72 3.96
C LEU A 85 -9.40 1.41 4.61
N LEU A 86 -10.58 1.30 4.02
CA LEU A 86 -11.82 1.88 4.57
C LEU A 86 -12.72 0.84 5.24
N PHE A 87 -12.21 -0.37 5.45
CA PHE A 87 -12.96 -1.41 6.14
C PHE A 87 -12.60 -1.42 7.61
N ASP A 88 -13.62 -1.47 8.46
CA ASP A 88 -13.46 -1.58 9.90
C ASP A 88 -13.11 -3.03 10.25
N SER A 89 -11.95 -3.23 10.86
CA SER A 89 -11.42 -4.53 11.28
C SER A 89 -12.34 -5.25 12.28
N ASP A 90 -13.21 -4.54 13.00
CA ASP A 90 -14.19 -5.14 13.91
C ASP A 90 -15.26 -5.98 13.17
N LEU A 91 -15.42 -5.77 11.85
CA LEU A 91 -16.33 -6.51 10.99
C LEU A 91 -15.66 -7.66 10.22
N THR A 92 -14.33 -7.80 10.33
CA THR A 92 -13.63 -8.98 9.82
C THR A 92 -13.65 -10.07 10.88
N PRO A 93 -14.03 -11.32 10.54
CA PRO A 93 -13.86 -12.45 11.45
C PRO A 93 -12.42 -12.47 11.98
N ALA A 94 -12.28 -12.67 13.29
CA ALA A 94 -10.99 -12.66 13.96
C ALA A 94 -9.95 -13.49 13.18
N GLY A 95 -8.92 -12.80 12.68
CA GLY A 95 -7.68 -13.44 12.23
C GLY A 95 -7.51 -13.69 10.73
N LYS A 96 -8.35 -13.17 9.82
CA LYS A 96 -8.04 -13.20 8.37
C LYS A 96 -8.29 -11.88 7.68
N ASN A 97 -7.35 -10.96 7.88
CA ASN A 97 -7.19 -9.82 7.01
C ASN A 97 -6.68 -10.30 5.65
N LEU A 98 -7.46 -10.10 4.59
CA LEU A 98 -7.12 -10.56 3.23
C LEU A 98 -5.96 -9.78 2.60
N LEU A 99 -5.54 -8.67 3.22
CA LEU A 99 -4.47 -7.82 2.70
C LEU A 99 -3.10 -8.16 3.31
N ASP A 100 -3.09 -8.65 4.55
CA ASP A 100 -1.84 -8.98 5.25
C ASP A 100 -1.09 -10.06 4.48
N GLY A 101 0.20 -9.79 4.24
CA GLY A 101 1.08 -10.68 3.49
C GLY A 101 0.87 -10.69 1.98
N ARG A 102 -0.16 -10.01 1.47
CA ARG A 102 -0.44 -9.85 0.04
C ARG A 102 -0.13 -8.45 -0.49
N TYR A 103 -0.13 -7.44 0.38
CA TYR A 103 0.17 -6.04 0.05
C TYR A 103 1.19 -5.46 1.03
N SER A 104 2.00 -4.50 0.57
CA SER A 104 2.92 -3.76 1.44
C SER A 104 2.18 -2.65 2.18
N ALA A 105 1.95 -2.83 3.48
CA ALA A 105 1.54 -1.74 4.36
C ALA A 105 2.72 -0.79 4.60
N PHE A 106 2.53 0.51 4.41
CA PHE A 106 3.63 1.49 4.53
C PHE A 106 3.28 2.74 5.35
N GLY A 107 2.04 2.84 5.85
CA GLY A 107 1.64 4.00 6.65
C GLY A 107 0.30 3.80 7.35
N TYR A 108 0.06 4.65 8.34
CA TYR A 108 -1.19 4.68 9.10
C TYR A 108 -1.66 6.13 9.24
N THR A 109 -2.96 6.34 9.04
CA THR A 109 -3.59 7.65 9.26
C THR A 109 -3.70 7.90 10.76
N ILE A 110 -3.15 9.02 11.22
CA ILE A 110 -3.17 9.39 12.65
C ILE A 110 -4.17 10.49 12.98
N GLU A 111 -4.60 11.26 11.98
CA GLU A 111 -5.53 12.39 12.11
C GLU A 111 -6.39 12.47 10.84
N GLY A 112 -7.66 12.87 10.98
CA GLY A 112 -8.56 13.13 9.83
C GLY A 112 -9.10 11.88 9.14
N ALA A 113 -8.96 10.69 9.73
CA ALA A 113 -9.42 9.44 9.13
C ALA A 113 -10.94 9.47 8.84
N GLU A 114 -11.74 10.10 9.68
CA GLU A 114 -13.19 10.26 9.51
C GLU A 114 -13.61 10.97 8.21
N LEU A 115 -12.69 11.69 7.57
CA LEU A 115 -12.92 12.35 6.28
C LEU A 115 -12.79 11.38 5.10
N LEU A 116 -12.10 10.25 5.27
CA LEU A 116 -11.88 9.26 4.19
C LEU A 116 -13.18 8.65 3.68
N LYS A 117 -14.23 8.59 4.51
CA LYS A 117 -15.56 8.12 4.10
C LYS A 117 -16.23 9.00 3.03
N ASN A 118 -15.77 10.24 2.88
CA ASN A 118 -16.29 11.20 1.91
C ASN A 118 -15.44 11.25 0.63
N VAL A 119 -14.35 10.45 0.55
CA VAL A 119 -13.51 10.42 -0.64
C VAL A 119 -14.20 9.56 -1.70
N GLU A 120 -14.38 10.11 -2.89
CA GLU A 120 -15.08 9.50 -4.00
C GLU A 120 -14.18 9.36 -5.23
N GLU A 121 -14.63 8.56 -6.20
CA GLU A 121 -13.96 8.46 -7.50
C GLU A 121 -13.94 9.84 -8.18
N GLY A 122 -12.77 10.22 -8.70
CA GLY A 122 -12.55 11.54 -9.31
C GLY A 122 -12.06 12.62 -8.34
N ASP A 123 -12.00 12.36 -7.02
CA ASP A 123 -11.33 13.26 -6.09
C ASP A 123 -9.82 13.36 -6.37
N ILE A 124 -9.28 14.57 -6.21
CA ILE A 124 -7.89 14.88 -6.55
C ILE A 124 -7.10 15.27 -5.30
N ILE A 125 -5.94 14.63 -5.11
CA ILE A 125 -4.94 15.05 -4.13
C ILE A 125 -4.30 16.35 -4.62
N LYS A 126 -4.70 17.49 -4.04
CA LYS A 126 -4.14 18.81 -4.39
C LYS A 126 -2.68 18.98 -3.96
N SER A 127 -2.31 18.40 -2.81
CA SER A 127 -0.95 18.51 -2.28
C SER A 127 -0.67 17.42 -1.26
N ALA A 128 0.56 16.90 -1.26
CA ALA A 128 1.12 16.08 -0.18
C ALA A 128 2.47 16.67 0.23
N LYS A 129 2.76 16.72 1.54
CA LYS A 129 4.00 17.31 2.06
C LYS A 129 4.56 16.46 3.19
N VAL A 130 5.86 16.16 3.10
CA VAL A 130 6.61 15.60 4.22
C VAL A 130 6.82 16.71 5.25
N ILE A 131 6.29 16.52 6.46
CA ILE A 131 6.38 17.51 7.54
C ILE A 131 7.48 17.20 8.56
N LYS A 132 7.88 15.92 8.69
CA LYS A 132 8.90 15.42 9.62
C LYS A 132 9.55 14.15 9.04
N GLY A 133 10.75 13.80 9.50
CA GLY A 133 11.37 12.50 9.19
C GLY A 133 12.11 12.42 7.85
N LEU A 134 12.20 13.52 7.10
CA LEU A 134 12.88 13.56 5.80
C LEU A 134 14.37 13.20 5.92
N GLU A 135 14.98 13.49 7.07
CA GLU A 135 16.35 13.13 7.43
C GLU A 135 16.62 11.62 7.45
N ASN A 136 15.58 10.78 7.54
CA ASN A 136 15.71 9.32 7.51
C ASN A 136 15.76 8.77 6.08
N LEU A 137 15.44 9.58 5.06
CA LEU A 137 15.46 9.15 3.66
C LEU A 137 16.91 9.00 3.19
N LYS A 138 17.34 7.76 2.97
CA LYS A 138 18.63 7.43 2.34
C LYS A 138 18.41 7.32 0.83
N ARG A 139 19.27 7.98 0.05
CA ARG A 139 19.28 7.95 -1.42
C ARG A 139 20.34 7.01 -1.95
#